data_AF-A0A9X2P8K7-F1
#
_entry.id   AF-A0A9X2P8K7-F1
#
_cell.length_a   1.000
_cell.length_b   1.000
_cell.length_c   1.000
_cell.angle_alpha   90.00
_cell.angle_beta   90.00
_cell.angle_gamma   90.00
#
_symmetry.space_group_name_H-M   'P 1'
#
loop_
_entity.id
_entity.type
_entity.pdbx_description
1 polymer ?
#
loop_
_entity_poly.entity_id
_entity_poly.type
_entity_poly.pdbx_seq_one_letter_code
_entity_poly.pdbx_strand_id
1 'polypeptide(L)'
;MNLQQKSQEVRRVFEELDAEIKLFIDASQIGCIAGCGYCCSNPKVSASILEFLPLAFDLYEKGKAEKALEILEAKSEADYCIIYKATSLDAAMGFCSDYQNRGMICRLFGSSARKNKEDKKEIITCKKIKEAKKGQYQAASHAVNEGMSVSLSSDAYSKLYNIDFQLTSDQMPINQAIEKALEAVLRFKYYEGSEASDTAESF
;
A
#
# COMPACT_ATOMS: atom_id res chain seq x y z
N MET A 1 -2.85 21.12 4.21
CA MET A 1 -2.71 20.07 5.23
C MET A 1 -1.24 19.86 5.54
N ASN A 2 -0.88 19.68 6.80
CA ASN A 2 0.48 19.23 7.18
C ASN A 2 0.66 17.73 6.90
N LEU A 3 1.87 17.21 7.08
CA LEU A 3 2.20 15.81 6.72
C LEU A 3 1.42 14.79 7.56
N GLN A 4 1.20 15.07 8.85
CA GLN A 4 0.44 14.21 9.75
C GLN A 4 -1.05 14.15 9.36
N GLN A 5 -1.66 15.29 9.02
CA GLN A 5 -3.03 15.36 8.50
C GLN A 5 -3.17 14.57 7.20
N LYS A 6 -2.19 14.67 6.29
CA LYS A 6 -2.20 13.87 5.04
C LYS A 6 -2.18 12.38 5.35
N SER A 7 -1.31 11.95 6.27
CA SER A 7 -1.26 10.55 6.73
C SER A 7 -2.60 10.07 7.29
N GLN A 8 -3.29 10.92 8.07
CA GLN A 8 -4.63 10.60 8.59
C GLN A 8 -5.69 10.47 7.49
N GLU A 9 -5.70 11.33 6.47
CA GLU A 9 -6.63 11.15 5.33
C GLU A 9 -6.31 9.90 4.52
N VAL A 10 -5.03 9.56 4.34
CA VAL A 10 -4.63 8.31 3.68
C VAL A 10 -5.18 7.10 4.46
N ARG A 11 -5.11 7.13 5.80
CA ARG A 11 -5.71 6.08 6.64
C ARG A 11 -7.23 5.97 6.44
N ARG A 12 -7.96 7.08 6.36
CA ARG A 12 -9.40 7.07 6.08
C ARG A 12 -9.72 6.45 4.72
N VAL A 13 -8.97 6.82 3.68
CA VAL A 13 -9.10 6.19 2.36
C VAL A 13 -8.85 4.68 2.43
N PHE A 14 -7.86 4.25 3.21
CA PHE A 14 -7.57 2.83 3.42
C PHE A 14 -8.67 2.09 4.18
N GLU A 15 -9.26 2.70 5.20
CA GLU A 15 -10.37 2.13 5.98
C GLU A 15 -11.62 1.93 5.11
N GLU A 16 -11.99 2.95 4.32
CA GLU A 16 -13.07 2.85 3.34
C GLU A 16 -12.82 1.72 2.33
N LEU A 17 -11.60 1.70 1.76
CA LEU A 17 -11.23 0.70 0.76
C LEU A 17 -11.20 -0.72 1.35
N ASP A 18 -10.72 -0.90 2.58
CA ASP A 18 -10.72 -2.21 3.23
C ASP A 18 -12.15 -2.73 3.45
N ALA A 19 -13.11 -1.86 3.73
CA ALA A 19 -14.53 -2.23 3.81
C ALA A 19 -15.08 -2.70 2.45
N GLU A 20 -14.78 -1.97 1.37
CA GLU A 20 -15.15 -2.36 0.00
C GLU A 20 -14.50 -3.69 -0.43
N ILE A 21 -13.19 -3.84 -0.15
CA ILE A 21 -12.42 -5.05 -0.42
C ILE A 21 -13.03 -6.25 0.30
N LYS A 22 -13.43 -6.09 1.56
CA LYS A 22 -14.07 -7.17 2.33
C LYS A 22 -15.34 -7.65 1.64
N LEU A 23 -16.23 -6.72 1.24
CA LEU A 23 -17.45 -7.05 0.52
C LEU A 23 -17.17 -7.78 -0.80
N PHE A 24 -16.17 -7.33 -1.55
CA PHE A 24 -15.77 -7.99 -2.80
C PHE A 24 -15.21 -9.39 -2.56
N ILE A 25 -14.32 -9.58 -1.57
CA ILE A 25 -13.75 -10.90 -1.23
C ILE A 25 -14.86 -11.86 -0.77
N ASP A 26 -15.79 -11.39 0.07
CA ASP A 26 -16.90 -12.20 0.58
C ASP A 26 -17.85 -12.60 -0.57
N ALA A 27 -18.12 -11.71 -1.53
CA ALA A 27 -18.98 -12.01 -2.67
C ALA A 27 -18.30 -12.89 -3.75
N SER A 28 -17.04 -12.61 -4.05
CA SER A 28 -16.30 -13.28 -5.14
C SER A 28 -15.62 -14.58 -4.70
N GLN A 29 -15.36 -14.74 -3.40
CA GLN A 29 -14.49 -15.78 -2.84
C GLN A 29 -13.06 -15.76 -3.41
N ILE A 30 -12.68 -14.66 -4.08
CA ILE A 30 -11.34 -14.39 -4.58
C ILE A 30 -10.60 -13.61 -3.51
N GLY A 31 -9.51 -14.19 -3.05
CA GLY A 31 -8.60 -13.57 -2.10
C GLY A 31 -7.24 -14.21 -2.23
N CYS A 32 -6.21 -13.58 -1.64
CA CYS A 32 -4.86 -14.11 -1.65
C CYS A 32 -4.82 -15.54 -1.08
N ILE A 33 -3.89 -16.35 -1.58
CA ILE A 33 -3.64 -17.69 -1.04
C ILE A 33 -2.97 -17.51 0.33
N ALA A 34 -3.43 -18.25 1.34
CA ALA A 34 -2.86 -18.15 2.68
C ALA A 34 -1.35 -18.41 2.67
N GLY A 35 -0.58 -17.51 3.28
CA GLY A 35 0.89 -17.58 3.32
C GLY A 35 1.59 -17.23 2.01
N CYS A 36 0.88 -16.83 0.96
CA CYS A 36 1.49 -16.43 -0.31
C CYS A 36 2.19 -15.07 -0.17
N GLY A 37 3.47 -15.04 -0.55
CA GLY A 37 4.28 -13.83 -0.60
C GLY A 37 4.64 -13.37 -2.00
N TYR A 38 4.15 -14.05 -3.04
CA TYR A 38 4.61 -13.84 -4.43
C TYR A 38 4.55 -12.38 -4.92
N CYS A 39 3.51 -11.62 -4.55
CA CYS A 39 3.45 -10.19 -4.88
C CYS A 39 4.27 -9.34 -3.90
N CYS A 40 4.28 -9.68 -2.61
CA CYS A 40 5.03 -8.95 -1.57
C CYS A 40 6.55 -9.10 -1.72
N SER A 41 7.01 -10.20 -2.33
CA SER A 41 8.40 -10.48 -2.66
C SER A 41 8.83 -9.88 -3.99
N ASN A 42 7.95 -9.17 -4.71
CA ASN A 42 8.32 -8.50 -5.95
C ASN A 42 8.82 -7.08 -5.64
N PRO A 43 10.12 -6.80 -5.80
CA PRO A 43 10.67 -5.48 -5.51
C PRO A 43 10.19 -4.40 -6.51
N LYS A 44 9.70 -4.82 -7.68
CA LYS A 44 9.24 -3.91 -8.75
C LYS A 44 7.80 -3.44 -8.57
N VAL A 45 7.18 -3.71 -7.43
CA VAL A 45 5.88 -3.13 -7.09
C VAL A 45 6.05 -1.62 -7.01
N SER A 46 5.32 -0.91 -7.85
CA SER A 46 5.37 0.54 -7.94
C SER A 46 4.43 1.18 -6.94
N ALA A 47 4.89 2.23 -6.28
CA ALA A 47 4.14 2.97 -5.28
C ALA A 47 4.55 4.44 -5.23
N SER A 48 3.68 5.24 -4.63
CA SER A 48 3.88 6.65 -4.30
C SER A 48 4.40 6.83 -2.88
N ILE A 49 4.95 8.01 -2.60
CA ILE A 49 5.36 8.39 -1.25
C ILE A 49 4.13 8.49 -0.33
N LEU A 50 3.04 9.08 -0.84
CA LEU A 50 1.84 9.39 -0.05
C LEU A 50 1.24 8.15 0.62
N GLU A 51 1.17 7.03 -0.11
CA GLU A 51 0.54 5.80 0.39
C GLU A 51 1.32 5.13 1.55
N PHE A 52 2.57 5.54 1.79
CA PHE A 52 3.40 5.05 2.88
C PHE A 52 3.61 6.03 4.03
N LEU A 53 2.99 7.23 3.99
CA LEU A 53 2.99 8.11 5.16
C LEU A 53 2.42 7.43 6.43
N PRO A 54 1.32 6.63 6.36
CA PRO A 54 0.84 5.91 7.54
C PRO A 54 1.90 4.99 8.16
N LEU A 55 2.62 4.23 7.32
CA LEU A 55 3.72 3.36 7.77
C LEU A 55 4.87 4.16 8.37
N ALA A 56 5.27 5.26 7.72
CA ALA A 56 6.37 6.09 8.18
C ALA A 56 6.09 6.72 9.55
N PHE A 57 4.89 7.27 9.76
CA PHE A 57 4.49 7.79 11.08
C PHE A 57 4.40 6.69 12.14
N ASP A 58 3.85 5.52 11.81
CA ASP A 58 3.78 4.38 12.74
C ASP A 58 5.19 3.90 13.17
N LEU A 59 6.14 3.82 12.23
CA LEU A 59 7.53 3.49 12.53
C LEU A 59 8.21 4.55 13.38
N TYR A 60 7.95 5.83 13.12
CA TYR A 60 8.46 6.95 13.92
C TYR A 60 7.94 6.89 15.36
N GLU A 61 6.61 6.76 15.55
CA GLU A 61 5.97 6.67 16.86
C GLU A 61 6.48 5.47 17.67
N LYS A 62 6.88 4.38 17.00
CA LYS A 62 7.47 3.19 17.62
C LYS A 62 8.98 3.31 17.88
N GLY A 63 9.62 4.44 17.55
CA GLY A 63 11.07 4.62 17.67
C GLY A 63 11.89 3.72 16.74
N LYS A 64 11.34 3.41 15.55
CA LYS A 64 11.91 2.47 14.57
C LYS A 64 12.23 3.11 13.22
N ALA A 65 11.95 4.39 13.03
CA ALA A 65 12.10 5.06 11.73
C ALA A 65 13.54 5.07 11.23
N GLU A 66 14.50 5.45 12.06
CA GLU A 66 15.92 5.55 11.73
C GLU A 66 16.49 4.18 11.39
N LYS A 67 16.20 3.17 12.20
CA LYS A 67 16.60 1.78 11.92
C LYS A 67 15.97 1.24 10.63
N ALA A 68 14.72 1.62 10.34
CA ALA A 68 14.09 1.22 9.08
C ALA A 68 14.79 1.87 7.89
N LEU A 69 15.22 3.13 8.02
CA LEU A 69 15.98 3.84 7.00
C LEU A 69 17.34 3.17 6.75
N GLU A 70 18.11 2.86 7.81
CA GLU A 70 19.38 2.12 7.69
C GLU A 70 19.21 0.78 6.92
N ILE A 71 18.12 0.06 7.18
CA ILE A 71 17.83 -1.21 6.49
C ILE A 71 17.47 -0.96 5.00
N LEU A 72 16.77 0.14 4.69
CA LEU A 72 16.41 0.50 3.32
C LEU A 72 17.64 0.96 2.52
N GLU A 73 18.53 1.73 3.13
CA GLU A 73 19.79 2.17 2.52
C GLU A 73 20.73 0.97 2.24
N ALA A 74 20.72 -0.04 3.11
CA ALA A 74 21.47 -1.28 2.91
C ALA A 74 20.83 -2.25 1.90
N LYS A 75 19.60 -1.98 1.45
CA LYS A 75 18.88 -2.83 0.50
C LYS A 75 19.24 -2.48 -0.94
N SER A 76 19.30 -3.52 -1.77
CA SER A 76 19.36 -3.38 -3.22
C SER A 76 17.96 -3.23 -3.81
N GLU A 77 17.86 -2.72 -5.04
CA GLU A 77 16.61 -2.67 -5.79
C GLU A 77 16.00 -4.06 -6.09
N ALA A 78 16.75 -5.15 -5.86
CA ALA A 78 16.27 -6.51 -6.02
C ALA A 78 15.62 -7.07 -4.73
N ASP A 79 15.75 -6.37 -3.61
CA ASP A 79 15.26 -6.85 -2.31
C ASP A 79 13.77 -6.60 -2.11
N TYR A 80 13.11 -7.57 -1.48
CA TYR A 80 11.70 -7.50 -1.14
C TYR A 80 11.37 -6.29 -0.24
N CYS A 81 10.08 -5.97 -0.17
CA CYS A 81 9.58 -4.93 0.72
C CYS A 81 10.12 -5.09 2.16
N ILE A 82 10.59 -4.01 2.80
CA ILE A 82 11.17 -4.05 4.16
C ILE A 82 10.23 -4.64 5.23
N ILE A 83 8.91 -4.46 5.07
CA ILE A 83 7.89 -5.01 5.97
C ILE A 83 7.38 -6.40 5.55
N TYR A 84 7.94 -7.00 4.49
CA TYR A 84 7.65 -8.39 4.14
C TYR A 84 8.55 -9.34 4.94
N LYS A 85 7.94 -10.37 5.54
CA LYS A 85 8.63 -11.43 6.28
C LYS A 85 8.48 -12.74 5.52
N ALA A 86 9.55 -13.11 4.81
CA ALA A 86 9.66 -14.39 4.15
C ALA A 86 9.72 -15.53 5.18
N THR A 87 9.05 -16.63 4.87
CA THR A 87 9.04 -17.89 5.63
C THR A 87 9.60 -19.06 4.83
N SER A 88 9.82 -18.87 3.53
CA SER A 88 10.51 -19.81 2.65
C SER A 88 11.83 -19.23 2.14
N LEU A 89 12.76 -20.10 1.77
CA LEU A 89 14.10 -19.73 1.27
C LEU A 89 14.03 -18.94 -0.05
N ASP A 90 13.07 -19.26 -0.91
CA ASP A 90 12.81 -18.56 -2.17
C ASP A 90 11.96 -17.29 -2.01
N ALA A 91 11.63 -16.93 -0.77
CA ALA A 91 10.74 -15.83 -0.39
C ALA A 91 9.34 -15.86 -1.01
N ALA A 92 8.93 -16.97 -1.64
CA ALA A 92 7.60 -17.12 -2.24
C ALA A 92 6.47 -17.23 -1.21
N MET A 93 6.80 -17.61 0.03
CA MET A 93 5.87 -17.72 1.15
C MET A 93 6.25 -16.76 2.27
N GLY A 94 5.26 -16.12 2.88
CA GLY A 94 5.48 -15.16 3.96
C GLY A 94 4.25 -14.33 4.29
N PHE A 95 4.47 -13.23 5.00
CA PHE A 95 3.43 -12.30 5.40
C PHE A 95 3.95 -10.86 5.52
N CYS A 96 3.04 -9.89 5.48
CA CYS A 96 3.36 -8.50 5.81
C CYS A 96 3.35 -8.33 7.33
N SER A 97 4.46 -7.90 7.93
CA SER A 97 4.53 -7.66 9.38
C SER A 97 3.72 -6.45 9.83
N ASP A 98 3.36 -5.56 8.91
CA ASP A 98 2.46 -4.44 9.14
C ASP A 98 1.40 -4.38 8.05
N TYR A 99 0.44 -5.28 8.14
CA TYR A 99 -0.65 -5.36 7.16
C TYR A 99 -1.57 -4.14 7.21
N GLN A 100 -1.71 -3.50 8.38
CA GLN A 100 -2.56 -2.33 8.57
C GLN A 100 -2.00 -1.09 7.90
N ASN A 101 -0.67 -0.92 7.83
CA ASN A 101 -0.03 0.20 7.15
C ASN A 101 0.50 -0.14 5.75
N ARG A 102 0.00 -1.22 5.12
CA ARG A 102 0.35 -1.55 3.73
C ARG A 102 -0.15 -0.47 2.76
N GLY A 103 0.63 -0.21 1.71
CA GLY A 103 0.31 0.79 0.69
C GLY A 103 -0.93 0.45 -0.12
N MET A 104 -1.44 1.44 -0.85
CA MET A 104 -2.60 1.33 -1.76
C MET A 104 -2.41 0.22 -2.78
N ILE A 105 -1.23 0.11 -3.40
CA ILE A 105 -0.95 -0.93 -4.38
C ILE A 105 -1.14 -2.34 -3.80
N CYS A 106 -0.72 -2.55 -2.54
CA CYS A 106 -0.87 -3.82 -1.83
C CYS A 106 -2.31 -4.12 -1.42
N ARG A 107 -3.16 -3.09 -1.30
CA ARG A 107 -4.59 -3.23 -1.02
C ARG A 107 -5.37 -3.60 -2.25
N LEU A 108 -5.11 -2.90 -3.36
CA LEU A 108 -5.83 -3.06 -4.62
C LEU A 108 -5.51 -4.39 -5.32
N PHE A 109 -4.27 -4.86 -5.20
CA PHE A 109 -3.84 -6.06 -5.89
C PHE A 109 -4.52 -7.31 -5.30
N GLY A 110 -5.38 -7.94 -6.10
CA GLY A 110 -6.15 -9.14 -5.74
C GLY A 110 -7.61 -8.89 -5.37
N SER A 111 -8.03 -7.63 -5.26
CA SER A 111 -9.36 -7.24 -4.75
C SER A 111 -9.98 -6.01 -5.44
N SER A 112 -9.34 -5.48 -6.48
CA SER A 112 -9.84 -4.35 -7.28
C SER A 112 -9.92 -4.71 -8.76
N ALA A 113 -10.52 -3.82 -9.54
CA ALA A 113 -10.58 -3.95 -10.99
C ALA A 113 -10.05 -2.70 -11.70
N ARG A 114 -9.66 -2.86 -12.95
CA ARG A 114 -9.40 -1.76 -13.89
C ARG A 114 -10.33 -1.88 -15.08
N LYS A 115 -10.61 -0.77 -15.74
CA LYS A 115 -11.29 -0.77 -17.04
C LYS A 115 -10.29 -1.00 -18.16
N ASN A 116 -10.61 -1.88 -19.09
CA ASN A 116 -9.83 -2.04 -20.32
C ASN A 116 -10.33 -1.10 -21.42
N LYS A 117 -9.74 -1.20 -22.62
CA LYS A 117 -10.09 -0.33 -23.76
C LYS A 117 -11.54 -0.51 -24.26
N GLU A 118 -12.21 -1.60 -23.89
CA GLU A 118 -13.61 -1.89 -24.21
C GLU A 118 -14.56 -1.51 -23.06
N ASP A 119 -14.08 -0.74 -22.08
CA ASP A 119 -14.79 -0.36 -20.84
C ASP A 119 -15.21 -1.54 -19.93
N LYS A 120 -14.71 -2.76 -20.21
CA LYS A 120 -14.95 -3.93 -19.35
C LYS A 120 -14.06 -3.90 -18.13
N LYS A 121 -14.61 -4.30 -16.98
CA LYS A 121 -13.87 -4.43 -15.72
C LYS A 121 -13.04 -5.72 -15.74
N GLU A 122 -11.74 -5.57 -15.53
CA GLU A 122 -10.77 -6.65 -15.35
C GLU A 122 -10.25 -6.66 -13.91
N ILE A 123 -10.44 -7.78 -13.21
CA ILE A 123 -9.93 -7.95 -11.84
C ILE A 123 -8.39 -7.94 -11.87
N ILE A 124 -7.78 -7.07 -11.07
CA ILE A 124 -6.33 -6.97 -10.89
C ILE A 124 -5.91 -8.08 -9.93
N THR A 125 -5.21 -9.10 -10.43
CA THR A 125 -4.76 -10.24 -9.61
C THR A 125 -3.58 -10.98 -10.26
N CYS A 126 -2.93 -11.88 -9.53
CA CYS A 126 -1.77 -12.64 -10.02
C CYS A 126 -2.16 -13.95 -10.72
N LYS A 127 -1.21 -14.49 -11.49
CA LYS A 127 -1.33 -15.79 -12.17
C LYS A 127 -1.67 -16.93 -11.20
N LYS A 128 -1.06 -16.95 -10.01
CA LYS A 128 -1.32 -17.97 -8.98
C LYS A 128 -2.79 -18.02 -8.57
N ILE A 129 -3.45 -16.87 -8.41
CA ILE A 129 -4.89 -16.82 -8.07
C ILE A 129 -5.74 -17.28 -9.26
N LYS A 130 -5.41 -16.84 -10.49
CA LYS A 130 -6.13 -17.27 -11.70
C LYS A 130 -6.08 -18.78 -11.94
N GLU A 131 -4.98 -19.42 -11.55
CA GLU A 131 -4.79 -20.87 -11.68
C GLU A 131 -5.43 -21.63 -10.52
N ALA A 132 -5.12 -21.26 -9.27
CA ALA A 132 -5.59 -21.98 -8.08
C ALA A 132 -7.10 -21.79 -7.81
N LYS A 133 -7.67 -20.64 -8.19
CA LYS A 133 -9.08 -20.28 -8.00
C LYS A 133 -9.77 -20.00 -9.33
N LYS A 134 -9.48 -20.79 -10.36
CA LYS A 134 -9.96 -20.55 -11.74
C LYS A 134 -11.48 -20.38 -11.83
N GLY A 135 -12.25 -21.24 -11.15
CA GLY A 135 -13.71 -21.17 -11.15
C GLY A 135 -14.23 -19.87 -10.52
N GLN A 136 -13.74 -19.52 -9.34
CA GLN A 136 -14.09 -18.26 -8.67
C GLN A 136 -13.67 -17.04 -9.50
N TYR A 137 -12.47 -17.07 -10.08
CA TYR A 137 -11.97 -16.01 -10.96
C TYR A 137 -12.88 -15.77 -12.16
N GLN A 138 -13.30 -16.82 -12.85
CA GLN A 138 -14.21 -16.72 -13.99
C GLN A 138 -15.59 -16.20 -13.56
N ALA A 139 -16.15 -16.74 -12.48
CA ALA A 139 -17.44 -16.32 -11.96
C ALA A 139 -17.44 -14.83 -11.54
N ALA A 140 -16.42 -14.39 -10.81
CA ALA A 140 -16.31 -13.00 -10.41
C ALA A 140 -16.05 -12.08 -11.60
N SER A 141 -15.20 -12.49 -12.56
CA SER A 141 -14.94 -11.71 -13.77
C SER A 141 -16.22 -11.45 -14.57
N HIS A 142 -17.12 -12.43 -14.63
CA HIS A 142 -18.46 -12.24 -15.18
C HIS A 142 -19.29 -11.30 -14.30
N ALA A 143 -19.40 -11.60 -13.00
CA ALA A 143 -20.25 -10.87 -12.08
C ALA A 143 -19.91 -9.38 -11.95
N VAL A 144 -18.63 -8.99 -11.97
CA VAL A 144 -18.22 -7.56 -11.90
C VAL A 144 -18.67 -6.76 -13.12
N ASN A 145 -18.82 -7.43 -14.28
CA ASN A 145 -19.34 -6.83 -15.50
C ASN A 145 -20.88 -6.86 -15.55
N GLU A 146 -21.53 -7.71 -14.75
CA GLU A 146 -22.98 -7.75 -14.53
C GLU A 146 -23.47 -6.88 -13.34
N GLY A 147 -22.57 -6.08 -12.75
CA GLY A 147 -22.95 -5.12 -11.70
C GLY A 147 -22.54 -5.49 -10.27
N MET A 148 -21.82 -6.59 -10.04
CA MET A 148 -21.16 -6.82 -8.75
C MET A 148 -20.23 -5.65 -8.42
N SER A 149 -20.34 -5.15 -7.19
CA SER A 149 -19.51 -4.05 -6.71
C SER A 149 -18.05 -4.48 -6.61
N VAL A 150 -17.16 -3.64 -7.12
CA VAL A 150 -15.71 -3.80 -7.03
C VAL A 150 -15.07 -2.42 -7.14
N SER A 151 -14.09 -2.13 -6.28
CA SER A 151 -13.36 -0.86 -6.33
C SER A 151 -12.56 -0.78 -7.62
N LEU A 152 -12.69 0.35 -8.34
CA LEU A 152 -11.82 0.62 -9.48
C LEU A 152 -10.50 1.17 -8.98
N SER A 153 -9.39 0.65 -9.52
CA SER A 153 -8.05 1.12 -9.15
C SER A 153 -7.87 2.61 -9.47
N SER A 154 -8.44 3.10 -10.57
CA SER A 154 -8.42 4.52 -10.93
C SER A 154 -9.01 5.38 -9.83
N ASP A 155 -10.17 5.00 -9.31
CA ASP A 155 -10.93 5.80 -8.36
C ASP A 155 -10.21 5.83 -7.01
N ALA A 156 -9.63 4.69 -6.59
CA ALA A 156 -8.81 4.61 -5.39
C ALA A 156 -7.56 5.50 -5.48
N TYR A 157 -6.85 5.49 -6.60
CA TYR A 157 -5.71 6.39 -6.81
C TYR A 157 -6.13 7.86 -6.93
N SER A 158 -7.30 8.16 -7.51
CA SER A 158 -7.85 9.52 -7.54
C SER A 158 -8.14 10.04 -6.13
N LYS A 159 -8.60 9.20 -5.20
CA LYS A 159 -8.76 9.60 -3.79
C LYS A 159 -7.42 10.03 -3.18
N LEU A 160 -6.33 9.29 -3.43
CA LEU A 160 -4.99 9.67 -2.95
C LEU A 160 -4.48 10.95 -3.63
N TYR A 161 -4.65 11.06 -4.94
CA TYR A 161 -4.25 12.24 -5.70
C TYR A 161 -4.88 13.53 -5.15
N ASN A 162 -6.13 13.45 -4.71
CA ASN A 162 -6.86 14.59 -4.12
C ASN A 162 -6.35 14.99 -2.73
N ILE A 163 -5.65 14.11 -2.02
CA ILE A 163 -4.99 14.45 -0.74
C ILE A 163 -3.72 15.25 -1.01
N ASP A 164 -2.87 14.76 -1.92
CA ASP A 164 -1.64 15.45 -2.32
C ASP A 164 -1.14 14.97 -3.68
N PHE A 165 -1.14 15.89 -4.66
CA PHE A 165 -0.64 15.62 -6.00
C PHE A 165 0.87 15.34 -6.05
N GLN A 166 1.67 16.11 -5.31
CA GLN A 166 3.14 16.02 -5.39
C GLN A 166 3.65 14.71 -4.80
N LEU A 167 3.05 14.26 -3.69
CA LEU A 167 3.44 13.01 -3.04
C LEU A 167 2.87 11.77 -3.77
N THR A 168 2.02 11.95 -4.78
CA THR A 168 1.43 10.88 -5.61
C THR A 168 1.92 10.86 -7.06
N SER A 169 2.55 11.93 -7.54
CA SER A 169 2.97 12.07 -8.94
C SER A 169 4.01 11.02 -9.35
N ASP A 170 4.93 10.72 -8.44
CA ASP A 170 6.07 9.86 -8.73
C ASP A 170 5.79 8.44 -8.26
N GLN A 171 5.82 7.52 -9.21
CA GLN A 171 5.69 6.10 -8.99
C GLN A 171 7.09 5.48 -9.01
N MET A 172 7.48 4.85 -7.92
CA MET A 172 8.82 4.29 -7.72
C MET A 172 8.74 2.91 -7.05
N PRO A 173 9.83 2.12 -7.06
CA PRO A 173 9.87 0.85 -6.33
C PRO A 173 9.45 1.01 -4.87
N ILE A 174 8.71 0.03 -4.36
CA ILE A 174 8.07 0.08 -3.03
C ILE A 174 9.01 0.49 -1.89
N ASN A 175 10.25 -0.01 -1.89
CA ASN A 175 11.23 0.34 -0.85
C ASN A 175 11.67 1.80 -0.96
N GLN A 176 11.85 2.34 -2.16
CA GLN A 176 12.17 3.76 -2.36
C GLN A 176 11.01 4.66 -1.92
N ALA A 177 9.76 4.23 -2.17
CA ALA A 177 8.58 4.96 -1.72
C ALA A 177 8.50 5.02 -0.18
N ILE A 178 8.78 3.89 0.50
CA ILE A 178 8.82 3.81 1.97
C ILE A 178 9.97 4.67 2.53
N GLU A 179 11.15 4.60 1.92
CA GLU A 179 12.34 5.38 2.28
C GLU A 179 12.04 6.88 2.25
N LYS A 180 11.52 7.39 1.12
CA LYS A 180 11.16 8.80 0.99
C LYS A 180 10.04 9.23 1.94
N ALA A 181 9.11 8.34 2.26
CA ALA A 181 8.07 8.61 3.25
C ALA A 181 8.68 8.75 4.66
N LEU A 182 9.64 7.89 5.02
CA LEU A 182 10.38 7.98 6.29
C LEU A 182 11.20 9.27 6.37
N GLU A 183 11.96 9.61 5.33
CA GLU A 183 12.70 10.88 5.26
C GLU A 183 11.79 12.10 5.45
N ALA A 184 10.63 12.10 4.78
CA ALA A 184 9.65 13.18 4.89
C ALA A 184 9.10 13.31 6.32
N VAL A 185 8.79 12.19 6.99
CA VAL A 185 8.28 12.17 8.36
C VAL A 185 9.34 12.60 9.37
N LEU A 186 10.57 12.08 9.26
CA LEU A 186 11.68 12.45 10.12
C LEU A 186 11.97 13.96 10.02
N ARG A 187 12.04 14.49 8.80
CA ARG A 187 12.22 15.92 8.57
C ARG A 187 11.07 16.74 9.15
N PHE A 188 9.83 16.31 8.92
CA PHE A 188 8.65 16.99 9.45
C PHE A 188 8.68 17.06 10.99
N LYS A 189 9.00 15.95 11.66
CA LYS A 189 9.05 15.87 13.12
C LYS A 189 10.22 16.64 13.73
N TYR A 190 11.36 16.69 13.05
CA TYR A 190 12.50 17.50 13.48
C TYR A 190 12.12 18.99 13.58
N TYR A 191 11.46 19.54 12.55
CA TYR A 191 11.04 20.94 12.56
C TYR A 191 9.88 21.20 13.53
N GLU A 192 8.90 20.30 13.63
CA GLU A 192 7.81 20.42 14.61
C GLU A 192 8.34 20.48 16.06
N GLY A 193 9.35 19.68 16.39
CA GLY A 193 10.00 19.70 17.69
C GLY A 193 10.83 20.97 17.95
N SER A 194 11.46 21.52 16.90
CA SER A 194 12.28 22.73 17.00
C SER A 194 11.42 23.99 17.22
N GLU A 195 10.28 24.10 16.54
CA GLU A 195 9.33 25.21 16.75
C GLU A 195 8.70 25.16 18.17
N ALA A 196 8.49 23.96 18.71
CA ALA A 196 8.01 23.78 20.08
C ALA A 196 9.04 24.14 21.14
N SER A 197 10.34 23.92 20.90
CA SER A 197 11.41 24.37 21.81
C SER A 197 11.61 25.88 21.76
N ASP A 198 11.59 26.49 20.57
CA ASP A 198 11.78 27.93 20.40
C ASP A 198 10.65 28.74 21.05
N THR A 199 9.42 28.22 21.00
CA THR A 199 8.27 28.83 21.68
C THR A 199 8.33 28.67 23.20
N ALA A 200 8.82 27.53 23.71
CA ALA A 200 8.97 27.29 25.15
C ALA A 200 10.09 28.14 25.80
N GLU A 201 11.15 28.46 25.06
CA GLU A 201 12.25 29.32 25.53
C GLU A 201 11.92 30.83 25.44
N SER A 202 10.81 31.19 24.77
CA SER A 202 10.38 32.58 24.58
C SER A 202 9.41 33.13 25.64
N PHE A 203 9.16 32.38 26.72
CA PHE A 203 8.29 32.78 27.86
C PHE A 203 9.07 33.03 29.15
#